data_AF-X1RIH6-F1
#
_entry.id   AF-X1RIH6-F1
#
_cell.length_a   1.000
_cell.length_b   1.000
_cell.length_c   1.000
_cell.angle_alpha   90.00
_cell.angle_beta   90.00
_cell.angle_gamma   90.00
#
_symmetry.space_group_name_H-M   'P 1'
#
loop_
_entity.id
_entity.type
_entity.pdbx_description
1 polymer ?
#
loop_
_entity_poly.entity_id
_entity_poly.type
_entity_poly.pdbx_seq_one_letter_code
_entity_poly.pdbx_strand_id
1 'polypeptide(L)'
;MIKIGIIIDKYHLQKKALKLIDYLSTVAKISLYLEEDYLIDYSNFDFNEDIFFVKAKSDLILNLIKLIERETDIPVINSSRGIWLAINRFLNSTLLRQSGIRVPNFTLNA
;
A
#
# COMPACT_ATOMS: atom_id res chain seq x y z
N MET A 1 22.80 3.02 -4.06
CA MET A 1 22.04 1.91 -3.47
C MET A 1 20.57 2.30 -3.53
N ILE A 2 19.69 1.42 -4.01
CA ILE A 2 18.27 1.73 -4.17
C ILE A 2 17.67 2.05 -2.79
N LYS A 3 16.86 3.09 -2.72
CA LYS A 3 16.12 3.52 -1.52
C LYS A 3 14.69 3.01 -1.62
N ILE A 4 14.30 2.18 -0.67
CA ILE A 4 12.99 1.56 -0.64
C ILE A 4 12.24 2.08 0.58
N GLY A 5 11.09 2.71 0.36
CA GLY A 5 10.13 3.01 1.40
C GLY A 5 9.21 1.82 1.64
N ILE A 6 8.92 1.49 2.89
CA ILE A 6 7.96 0.45 3.24
C ILE A 6 6.90 1.06 4.17
N ILE A 7 5.69 1.21 3.64
CA ILE A 7 4.49 1.64 4.38
C ILE A 7 3.83 0.41 4.98
N ILE A 8 3.81 0.30 6.31
CA ILE A 8 3.41 -0.94 7.01
C ILE A 8 2.80 -0.63 8.37
N ASP A 9 1.85 -1.45 8.83
CA ASP A 9 1.35 -1.38 10.21
C ASP A 9 2.23 -2.18 11.19
N LYS A 10 2.22 -1.82 12.48
CA LYS A 10 3.05 -2.47 13.52
C LYS A 10 2.80 -3.98 13.60
N TYR A 11 1.56 -4.42 13.39
CA TYR A 11 1.22 -5.85 13.42
C TYR A 11 1.92 -6.63 12.30
N HIS A 12 1.88 -6.14 11.06
CA HIS A 12 2.53 -6.79 9.92
C HIS A 12 4.05 -6.72 10.03
N LEU A 13 4.61 -5.61 10.50
CA LEU A 13 6.04 -5.49 10.74
C LEU A 13 6.53 -6.57 11.71
N GLN A 14 5.90 -6.68 12.88
CA GLN A 14 6.32 -7.58 13.94
C GLN A 14 6.07 -9.06 13.63
N LYS A 15 4.98 -9.38 12.92
CA LYS A 15 4.53 -10.78 12.75
C LYS A 15 4.83 -11.38 11.39
N LYS A 16 5.06 -10.58 10.35
CA LYS A 16 5.05 -11.08 8.96
C LYS A 16 6.20 -10.56 8.09
N ALA A 17 6.72 -9.35 8.33
CA ALA A 17 7.65 -8.70 7.42
C ALA A 17 9.10 -8.62 7.93
N LEU A 18 9.36 -8.83 9.22
CA LEU A 18 10.68 -8.62 9.82
C LEU A 18 11.84 -9.29 9.05
N LYS A 19 11.77 -10.61 8.85
CA LYS A 19 12.81 -11.36 8.12
C LYS A 19 13.01 -10.88 6.68
N LEU A 20 11.94 -10.44 6.02
CA LEU A 20 12.02 -9.91 4.66
C LEU A 20 12.73 -8.54 4.66
N ILE A 21 12.40 -7.68 5.61
CA ILE A 21 13.03 -6.36 5.78
C ILE A 21 14.51 -6.52 6.12
N ASP A 22 14.86 -7.46 7.01
CA ASP A 22 16.25 -7.76 7.35
C ASP A 22 17.05 -8.14 6.10
N TYR A 23 16.49 -9.04 5.27
CA TYR A 23 17.10 -9.42 4.00
C TYR A 23 17.22 -8.23 3.04
N LEU A 24 16.15 -7.46 2.83
CA LEU A 24 16.16 -6.32 1.91
C LEU A 24 17.18 -5.25 2.33
N SER A 25 17.40 -5.09 3.62
CA SER A 25 18.39 -4.15 4.18
C SER A 25 19.83 -4.51 3.82
N THR A 26 20.09 -5.74 3.37
CA THR A 26 21.42 -6.16 2.88
C THR A 26 21.71 -5.69 1.44
N VAL A 27 20.66 -5.34 0.67
CA VAL A 27 20.76 -4.99 -0.77
C VAL A 27 20.20 -3.60 -1.10
N ALA A 28 19.49 -2.95 -0.18
CA ALA A 28 18.83 -1.66 -0.37
C ALA A 28 18.83 -0.83 0.92
N LYS A 29 18.69 0.50 0.79
CA LYS A 29 18.46 1.40 1.93
C LYS A 29 16.96 1.38 2.24
N ILE A 30 16.58 0.91 3.43
CA ILE A 30 15.17 0.79 3.82
C ILE A 30 14.75 1.96 4.71
N SER A 31 13.67 2.64 4.34
CA SER A 31 12.94 3.62 5.14
C SER A 31 11.61 2.99 5.57
N LEU A 32 11.31 2.91 6.87
CA LEU A 32 10.05 2.36 7.38
C LEU A 32 9.06 3.49 7.70
N TYR A 33 7.85 3.37 7.17
CA TYR A 33 6.74 4.30 7.35
C TYR A 33 5.63 3.55 8.09
N LEU A 34 5.59 3.73 9.42
CA LEU A 34 4.62 3.04 10.26
C LEU A 34 3.27 3.76 10.20
N GLU A 35 2.22 3.04 9.82
CA GLU A 35 0.87 3.61 9.75
C GLU A 35 0.52 4.46 10.97
N GLU A 36 0.79 3.95 12.16
CA GLU A 36 0.42 4.56 13.43
C GLU A 36 1.13 5.89 13.70
N ASP A 37 2.31 6.09 13.11
CA ASP A 37 3.13 7.28 13.32
C ASP A 37 2.72 8.40 12.34
N TYR A 38 2.15 8.03 11.18
CA TYR A 38 1.69 8.97 10.14
C TYR A 38 0.22 9.42 10.32
N LEU A 39 -0.46 8.92 11.35
CA LEU A 39 -1.80 9.36 11.75
C LEU A 39 -1.83 10.77 12.34
N ILE A 40 -0.69 11.28 12.82
CA ILE A 40 -0.62 12.41 13.75
C ILE A 40 0.03 13.64 13.14
N ASP A 41 0.85 13.51 12.08
CA ASP A 41 1.60 14.63 11.52
C ASP A 41 1.63 14.57 9.99
N TYR A 42 1.01 15.55 9.33
CA TYR A 42 0.97 15.71 7.87
C TYR A 42 1.93 16.82 7.39
N SER A 43 2.91 17.22 8.20
CA SER A 43 3.89 18.23 7.81
C SER A 43 4.73 17.77 6.61
N ASN A 44 5.03 18.70 5.69
CA ASN A 44 5.71 18.53 4.41
C ASN A 44 6.57 17.26 4.29
N PHE A 45 6.02 16.21 3.68
CA PHE A 45 6.77 15.01 3.37
C PHE A 45 7.64 15.25 2.14
N ASP A 46 8.96 15.28 2.34
CA ASP A 46 9.93 15.25 1.25
C ASP A 46 10.40 13.79 1.08
N PHE A 47 9.68 13.04 0.24
CA PHE A 47 10.01 11.66 -0.09
C PHE A 47 11.19 11.63 -1.07
N ASN A 48 12.22 10.83 -0.78
CA ASN A 48 13.37 10.66 -1.69
C ASN A 48 13.65 9.19 -2.07
N GLU A 49 12.70 8.32 -1.75
CA GLU A 49 12.69 6.91 -2.09
C GLU A 49 12.63 6.71 -3.62
N ASP A 50 13.24 5.62 -4.09
CA ASP A 50 13.16 5.23 -5.50
C ASP A 50 11.88 4.40 -5.77
N ILE A 51 11.33 3.76 -4.74
CA ILE A 51 10.10 2.96 -4.79
C ILE A 51 9.48 2.80 -3.39
N PHE A 52 8.16 2.73 -3.34
CA PHE A 52 7.41 2.37 -2.13
C PHE A 52 6.79 0.98 -2.22
N PHE A 53 6.88 0.22 -1.12
CA PHE A 53 6.07 -0.98 -0.88
C PHE A 53 5.03 -0.72 0.20
N VAL A 54 3.82 -1.24 0.01
CA VAL A 54 2.70 -1.06 0.92
C VAL A 54 2.21 -2.40 1.45
N LYS A 55 2.24 -2.51 2.78
CA LYS A 55 1.69 -3.60 3.56
C LYS A 55 0.83 -3.08 4.72
N ALA A 56 -0.18 -2.29 4.39
CA ALA A 56 -1.20 -1.81 5.33
C ALA A 56 -2.55 -1.63 4.60
N LYS A 57 -3.65 -1.47 5.34
CA LYS A 57 -5.02 -1.56 4.77
C LYS A 57 -6.04 -0.54 5.30
N SER A 58 -5.64 0.48 6.05
CA SER A 58 -6.58 1.49 6.54
C SER A 58 -6.84 2.62 5.53
N ASP A 59 -7.92 3.36 5.74
CA ASP A 59 -8.28 4.52 4.93
C ASP A 59 -7.23 5.64 5.00
N LEU A 60 -6.53 5.76 6.12
CA LEU A 60 -5.49 6.78 6.32
C LEU A 60 -4.24 6.44 5.50
N ILE A 61 -3.84 5.16 5.50
CA ILE A 61 -2.78 4.68 4.60
C ILE A 61 -3.17 4.85 3.14
N LEU A 62 -4.43 4.60 2.78
CA LEU A 62 -4.90 4.82 1.42
C LEU A 62 -4.73 6.28 0.99
N ASN A 63 -4.98 7.23 1.89
CA ASN A 63 -4.79 8.66 1.62
C ASN A 63 -3.30 9.03 1.49
N LEU A 64 -2.42 8.48 2.32
CA LEU A 64 -0.97 8.66 2.19
C LEU A 64 -0.46 8.16 0.83
N ILE A 65 -0.90 6.96 0.41
CA ILE A 65 -0.48 6.39 -0.87
C ILE A 65 -0.99 7.25 -2.03
N LYS A 66 -2.24 7.71 -1.96
CA LYS A 66 -2.80 8.63 -2.96
C LYS A 66 -2.00 9.93 -3.03
N LEU A 67 -1.52 10.45 -1.89
CA LEU A 67 -0.68 11.64 -1.85
C LEU A 67 0.65 11.39 -2.57
N ILE A 68 1.33 10.28 -2.24
CA ILE A 68 2.61 9.90 -2.89
C ILE A 68 2.40 9.75 -4.41
N GLU A 69 1.39 9.00 -4.83
CA GLU A 69 1.07 8.77 -6.24
C GLU A 69 0.67 10.05 -7.01
N ARG A 70 0.16 11.08 -6.31
CA ARG A 70 -0.30 12.33 -6.92
C ARG A 70 0.80 13.38 -6.98
N GLU A 71 1.59 13.49 -5.92
CA GLU A 71 2.58 14.57 -5.73
C GLU A 71 3.99 14.16 -6.15
N THR A 72 4.22 12.88 -6.44
CA THR A 72 5.56 12.35 -6.78
C THR A 72 5.48 11.41 -7.98
N ASP A 73 6.59 11.27 -8.69
CA ASP A 73 6.79 10.23 -9.72
C ASP A 73 7.28 8.90 -9.12
N ILE A 74 7.30 8.77 -7.78
CA ILE A 74 7.84 7.58 -7.11
C ILE A 74 6.81 6.44 -7.27
N PRO A 75 7.19 5.28 -7.85
CA PRO A 75 6.29 4.16 -8.01
C PRO A 75 5.88 3.56 -6.66
N VAL A 76 4.61 3.16 -6.52
CA VAL A 76 4.07 2.56 -5.30
C VAL A 76 3.46 1.17 -5.56
N ILE A 77 3.87 0.18 -4.76
CA ILE A 77 3.45 -1.22 -4.84
C ILE A 77 2.96 -1.69 -3.46
N ASN A 78 1.68 -1.86 -3.17
CA ASN A 78 0.54 -1.87 -4.06
C ASN A 78 -0.03 -0.45 -4.21
N SER A 79 -0.57 -0.14 -5.39
CA SER A 79 -1.18 1.16 -5.66
C SER A 79 -2.44 1.41 -4.83
N SER A 80 -2.79 2.69 -4.62
CA SER A 80 -3.98 3.07 -3.88
C SER A 80 -5.25 2.46 -4.50
N ARG A 81 -5.36 2.52 -5.83
CA ARG A 81 -6.47 1.93 -6.58
C ARG A 81 -6.56 0.42 -6.36
N GLY A 82 -5.43 -0.28 -6.40
CA GLY A 82 -5.37 -1.73 -6.17
C GLY A 82 -5.84 -2.12 -4.77
N ILE A 83 -5.36 -1.39 -3.76
CA ILE A 83 -5.75 -1.61 -2.35
C ILE A 83 -7.23 -1.33 -2.15
N TRP A 84 -7.74 -0.20 -2.65
CA TRP A 84 -9.14 0.18 -2.50
C TRP A 84 -10.10 -0.81 -3.17
N LEU A 85 -9.76 -1.28 -4.37
CA LEU A 85 -10.52 -2.35 -5.04
C LEU A 85 -10.48 -3.64 -4.22
N ALA A 86 -9.33 -4.03 -3.68
CA ALA A 86 -9.21 -5.23 -2.85
C ALA A 86 -10.09 -5.16 -1.58
N ILE A 87 -10.32 -3.96 -1.03
CA ILE A 87 -11.25 -3.73 0.09
C ILE A 87 -12.70 -3.79 -0.39
N ASN A 88 -13.02 -3.16 -1.53
CA ASN A 88 -14.37 -3.05 -2.07
C ASN A 88 -14.76 -4.26 -2.93
N ARG A 89 -15.12 -5.37 -2.29
CA ARG A 89 -15.42 -6.67 -2.92
C ARG A 89 -16.43 -6.61 -4.07
N PHE A 90 -17.49 -5.81 -3.96
CA PHE A 90 -18.49 -5.66 -5.02
C PHE A 90 -17.87 -5.06 -6.29
N LEU A 91 -17.15 -3.94 -6.14
CA LEU A 91 -16.49 -3.27 -7.26
C LEU A 91 -15.36 -4.11 -7.84
N ASN A 92 -14.60 -4.80 -6.99
CA ASN A 92 -13.60 -5.78 -7.43
C ASN A 92 -14.24 -6.87 -8.29
N SER A 93 -15.32 -7.48 -7.81
CA SER A 93 -16.03 -8.54 -8.55
C SER A 93 -16.61 -8.02 -9.87
N THR A 94 -17.10 -6.79 -9.90
CA THR A 94 -17.55 -6.11 -11.12
C THR A 94 -16.40 -5.94 -12.12
N LEU A 95 -15.25 -5.43 -11.66
CA LEU A 95 -14.06 -5.24 -12.50
C LEU A 95 -13.54 -6.58 -13.05
N LEU A 96 -13.45 -7.60 -12.20
CA LEU A 96 -13.02 -8.95 -12.61
C LEU A 96 -13.95 -9.52 -13.69
N ARG A 97 -15.27 -9.39 -13.53
CA ARG A 97 -16.24 -9.84 -14.52
C ARG A 97 -16.10 -9.09 -15.85
N GLN A 98 -15.91 -7.77 -15.82
CA GLN A 98 -15.67 -6.96 -17.02
C GLN A 98 -14.41 -7.40 -17.78
N SER A 99 -13.38 -7.84 -17.05
CA SER A 99 -12.15 -8.39 -17.62
C SER A 99 -12.26 -9.87 -18.04
N GLY A 100 -13.46 -10.45 -18.07
CA GLY A 100 -13.68 -11.84 -18.48
C GLY A 100 -13.31 -12.89 -17.43
N ILE A 101 -13.00 -12.48 -16.20
CA ILE A 101 -12.70 -13.40 -15.10
C ILE A 101 -14.01 -13.90 -14.49
N ARG A 102 -14.13 -15.22 -14.35
CA ARG A 102 -15.30 -15.85 -13.73
C ARG A 102 -15.35 -15.53 -12.25
N VAL A 103 -16.46 -14.95 -11.81
CA VAL A 103 -16.77 -14.63 -10.41
C VAL A 103 -18.18 -15.13 -10.08
N PRO A 104 -18.49 -15.47 -8.81
CA PRO A 104 -19.85 -15.84 -8.40
C PRO A 104 -20.89 -14.79 -8.80
N ASN A 105 -22.15 -15.21 -8.94
CA ASN A 105 -23.25 -14.25 -9.12
C ASN A 105 -23.40 -13.40 -7.85
N PHE A 106 -23.65 -12.09 -8.03
CA PHE A 106 -23.77 -11.14 -6.92
C PHE A 106 -24.81 -10.07 -7.28
N THR A 107 -25.44 -9.50 -6.25
CA THR A 107 -26.41 -8.38 -6.33
C THR A 107 -26.13 -7.43 -5.17
N LEU A 108 -26.41 -6.13 -5.35
CA LEU A 108 -26.38 -5.14 -4.27
C LEU A 108 -27.68 -5.13 -3.45
N ASN A 109 -28.75 -5.65 -4.03
CA ASN A 109 -30.05 -5.73 -3.39
C ASN A 109 -30.24 -7.17 -2.90
N ALA A 110 -30.27 -7.32 -1.58
CA ALA A 110 -30.74 -8.53 -0.90
C ALA A 110 -32.08 -8.22 -0.24
#